data_AF-A0AAE8JY12-F1
#
_entry.id   AF-A0AAE8JY12-F1
#
_cell.length_a   1.000
_cell.length_b   1.000
_cell.length_c   1.000
_cell.angle_alpha   90.00
_cell.angle_beta   90.00
_cell.angle_gamma   90.00
#
_symmetry.space_group_name_H-M   'P 1'
#
loop_
_entity.id
_entity.type
_entity.pdbx_description
1 polymer ?
#
loop_
_entity_poly.entity_id
_entity_poly.type
_entity_poly.pdbx_seq_one_letter_code
_entity_poly.pdbx_strand_id
1 'polypeptide(L)'
;MYELKSEIAIADQLYNQNMQEVQRINIEMRAQNESGHPDSARMAALQRSFEHFRGQCNMRRQERDQAWEKYNALNLQFVRVVKGQVEQLEPAQARLMAALKNEIGVPTDVKFLLDQIEARQLRVETAVEGILQIFSDPKAR
;
A
#
# COMPACT_ATOMS: atom_id res chain seq x y z
N MET A 1 0.09 6.37 -8.23
CA MET A 1 0.30 5.08 -7.52
C MET A 1 1.74 4.59 -7.58
N TYR A 2 2.40 4.58 -8.75
CA TYR A 2 3.81 4.21 -8.87
C TYR A 2 4.73 5.13 -8.05
N GLU A 3 4.47 6.44 -8.08
CA GLU A 3 5.18 7.46 -7.29
C GLU A 3 5.12 7.15 -5.78
N LEU A 4 3.93 6.89 -5.23
CA LEU A 4 3.78 6.56 -3.80
C LEU A 4 4.54 5.28 -3.41
N LYS A 5 4.59 4.26 -4.28
CA LYS A 5 5.44 3.07 -4.02
C LYS A 5 6.92 3.43 -3.98
N SER A 6 7.35 4.32 -4.86
CA SER A 6 8.73 4.84 -4.85
C SER A 6 9.00 5.64 -3.58
N GLU A 7 8.08 6.49 -3.15
CA GLU A 7 8.19 7.27 -1.90
C GLU A 7 8.31 6.36 -0.67
N ILE A 8 7.48 5.31 -0.59
CA ILE A 8 7.56 4.29 0.47
C ILE A 8 8.95 3.63 0.46
N ALA A 9 9.42 3.18 -0.70
CA ALA A 9 10.71 2.51 -0.82
C ALA A 9 11.89 3.43 -0.44
N ILE A 10 11.84 4.69 -0.85
CA ILE A 10 12.84 5.70 -0.49
C ILE A 10 12.82 5.95 1.02
N ALA A 11 11.64 6.12 1.63
CA ALA A 11 11.51 6.34 3.06
C ALA A 11 12.05 5.14 3.87
N ASP A 12 11.76 3.91 3.46
CA ASP A 12 12.30 2.69 4.08
C ASP A 12 13.83 2.59 3.93
N GLN A 13 14.36 2.88 2.74
CA GLN A 13 15.80 2.87 2.51
C GLN A 13 16.51 3.89 3.41
N LEU A 14 16.01 5.12 3.46
CA LEU A 14 16.57 6.19 4.30
C LEU A 14 16.43 5.87 5.80
N TYR A 15 15.33 5.24 6.21
CA TYR A 15 15.16 4.76 7.57
C TYR A 15 16.25 3.74 7.93
N ASN A 16 16.49 2.75 7.07
CA ASN A 16 17.50 1.72 7.31
C ASN A 16 18.91 2.31 7.39
N GLN A 17 19.24 3.25 6.50
CA GLN A 17 20.52 3.97 6.54
C GLN A 17 20.70 4.75 7.86
N ASN A 18 19.67 5.51 8.27
CA ASN A 18 19.72 6.24 9.54
C ASN A 18 19.81 5.30 10.76
N MET A 19 19.14 4.15 10.71
CA MET A 19 19.20 3.15 11.78
C MET A 19 20.60 2.53 11.91
N GLN A 20 21.30 2.31 10.80
CA GLN A 20 22.70 1.87 10.82
C GLN A 20 23.60 2.90 11.49
N GLU A 21 23.41 4.19 11.21
CA GLU A 21 24.14 5.27 11.89
C GLU A 21 23.83 5.34 13.40
N VAL A 22 22.56 5.18 13.79
CA VAL A 22 22.16 5.08 15.20
C VAL A 22 22.89 3.92 15.90
N GLN A 23 22.98 2.76 15.26
CA GLN A 23 23.68 1.59 15.80
C GLN A 23 25.20 1.84 15.90
N ARG A 24 25.81 2.43 14.86
CA ARG A 24 27.23 2.80 14.86
C ARG A 24 27.56 3.75 16.01
N ILE A 25 26.78 4.82 16.18
CA ILE A 25 26.99 5.81 17.24
C ILE A 25 26.84 5.16 18.62
N ASN A 26 25.85 4.27 18.81
CA ASN A 26 25.69 3.52 20.05
C ASN A 26 26.93 2.67 20.39
N ILE A 27 27.55 2.04 19.40
CA ILE A 27 28.79 1.27 19.59
C ILE A 27 29.93 2.20 20.01
N GLU A 28 30.07 3.36 19.35
CA GLU A 28 31.10 4.35 19.69
C GLU A 28 30.91 4.95 21.09
N MET A 29 29.67 5.22 21.48
CA MET A 29 29.32 5.69 22.83
C MET A 29 29.69 4.65 23.90
N ARG A 30 29.42 3.36 23.64
CA ARG A 30 29.84 2.27 24.54
C ARG A 30 31.36 2.17 24.64
N ALA A 31 32.06 2.18 23.50
CA ALA A 31 33.51 2.15 23.47
C ALA A 31 34.13 3.34 24.23
N GLN A 32 33.54 4.53 24.09
CA GLN A 32 34.00 5.72 24.83
C GLN A 32 33.80 5.58 26.34
N ASN A 33 32.66 5.03 26.77
CA ASN A 33 32.39 4.77 28.19
C ASN A 33 33.32 3.67 28.77
N GLU A 34 33.68 2.68 27.96
CA GLU A 34 34.52 1.55 28.37
C GLU A 34 36.03 1.83 28.26
N SER A 35 36.43 2.92 27.61
CA SER A 35 37.84 3.27 27.31
C SER A 35 38.72 3.57 28.53
N GLY A 36 38.15 3.71 29.72
CA GLY A 36 38.85 4.15 30.93
C GLY A 36 39.35 5.60 30.90
N HIS A 37 39.16 6.32 29.78
CA HIS A 37 39.55 7.70 29.55
C HIS A 37 38.33 8.51 29.08
N PRO A 38 37.45 8.93 30.00
CA PRO A 38 36.22 9.62 29.63
C PRO A 38 36.51 10.98 28.97
N ASP A 39 36.16 11.10 27.69
CA ASP A 39 36.14 12.35 26.94
C ASP A 39 34.70 12.88 26.87
N SER A 40 34.40 13.85 27.73
CA SER A 40 33.07 14.45 27.83
C SER A 40 32.67 15.24 26.59
N ALA A 41 33.62 15.86 25.89
CA ALA A 41 33.35 16.63 24.68
C ALA A 41 32.97 15.72 23.52
N ARG A 42 33.71 14.61 23.35
CA ARG A 42 33.40 13.57 22.37
C ARG A 42 32.08 12.88 22.67
N MET A 43 31.81 12.53 23.94
CA MET A 43 30.56 11.90 24.33
C MET A 43 29.34 12.82 24.06
N ALA A 44 29.46 14.12 24.36
CA ALA A 44 28.41 15.09 24.05
C ALA A 44 28.17 15.24 22.53
N ALA A 45 29.22 15.15 21.71
CA ALA A 45 29.08 15.16 20.25
C ALA A 45 28.37 13.90 19.73
N LEU A 46 28.74 12.72 20.24
CA LEU A 46 28.08 11.45 19.91
C LEU A 46 26.60 11.46 20.30
N GLN A 47 26.26 11.99 21.48
CA GLN A 47 24.89 12.12 21.95
C GLN A 47 24.03 13.00 21.01
N ARG A 48 24.56 14.16 20.57
CA ARG A 48 23.85 15.02 19.60
C ARG A 48 23.63 14.32 18.26
N SER A 49 24.64 13.62 17.77
CA SER A 49 24.52 12.85 16.52
C SER A 49 23.48 11.73 16.66
N PHE A 50 23.48 11.01 17.79
CA PHE A 50 22.50 9.97 18.08
C PHE A 50 21.06 10.53 18.05
N GLU A 51 20.83 11.65 18.73
CA GLU A 51 19.53 12.33 18.76
C GLU A 51 19.10 12.78 17.37
N HIS A 52 20.03 13.30 16.57
CA HIS A 52 19.77 13.67 15.18
C HIS A 52 19.27 12.47 14.35
N PHE A 53 20.05 11.39 14.27
CA PHE A 53 19.67 10.23 13.45
C PHE A 53 18.43 9.51 13.98
N ARG A 54 18.22 9.48 15.30
CA ARG A 54 16.98 8.98 15.90
C ARG A 54 15.77 9.83 15.49
N GLY A 55 15.91 11.15 15.48
CA GLY A 55 14.88 12.07 14.98
C GLY A 55 14.57 11.80 13.49
N GLN A 56 15.60 11.62 12.67
CA GLN A 56 15.44 11.28 11.25
C GLN A 56 14.71 9.93 11.06
N CYS A 57 15.03 8.89 11.83
CA CYS A 57 14.30 7.62 11.79
C CYS A 57 12.80 7.80 12.06
N ASN A 58 12.43 8.61 13.05
CA ASN A 58 11.02 8.88 13.36
C ASN A 58 10.32 9.60 12.21
N MET A 59 10.97 10.60 11.61
CA MET A 59 10.41 11.32 10.46
C MET A 59 10.22 10.40 9.25
N ARG A 60 11.23 9.58 8.90
CA ARG A 60 11.13 8.64 7.76
C ARG A 60 10.04 7.59 7.98
N ARG A 61 9.88 7.11 9.21
CA ARG A 61 8.77 6.22 9.56
C ARG A 61 7.42 6.89 9.33
N GLN A 62 7.25 8.14 9.79
CA GLN A 62 6.01 8.88 9.61
C GLN A 62 5.70 9.16 8.14
N GLU A 63 6.70 9.57 7.35
CA GLU A 63 6.57 9.77 5.89
C GLU A 63 6.10 8.49 5.19
N ARG A 64 6.70 7.35 5.53
CA ARG A 64 6.31 6.04 5.02
C ARG A 64 4.88 5.67 5.38
N ASP A 65 4.51 5.85 6.65
CA ASP A 65 3.18 5.49 7.14
C ASP A 65 2.09 6.35 6.44
N GLN A 66 2.37 7.64 6.21
CA GLN A 66 1.50 8.53 5.44
C GLN A 66 1.41 8.15 3.95
N ALA A 67 2.54 7.77 3.33
CA ALA A 67 2.55 7.32 1.94
C ALA A 67 1.73 6.03 1.75
N TRP A 68 1.81 5.10 2.72
CA TRP A 68 0.96 3.91 2.75
C TRP A 68 -0.52 4.22 2.89
N GLU A 69 -0.89 5.17 3.75
CA GLU A 69 -2.29 5.61 3.89
C GLU A 69 -2.83 6.15 2.57
N LYS A 70 -2.08 7.04 1.90
CA LYS A 70 -2.45 7.59 0.60
C LYS A 70 -2.54 6.50 -0.48
N TYR A 71 -1.58 5.58 -0.50
CA TYR A 71 -1.55 4.49 -1.46
C TYR A 71 -2.77 3.57 -1.31
N ASN A 72 -3.13 3.22 -0.07
CA ASN A 72 -4.31 2.39 0.21
C ASN A 72 -5.60 3.11 -0.14
N ALA A 73 -5.73 4.40 0.20
CA ALA A 73 -6.90 5.20 -0.14
C ALA A 73 -7.13 5.28 -1.66
N LEU A 74 -6.06 5.46 -2.45
CA LEU A 74 -6.15 5.48 -3.91
C LEU A 74 -6.51 4.11 -4.49
N ASN A 75 -6.00 3.01 -3.93
CA ASN A 75 -6.41 1.67 -4.37
C ASN A 75 -7.88 1.40 -4.07
N LEU A 76 -8.36 1.80 -2.89
CA LEU A 76 -9.76 1.69 -2.51
C LEU A 76 -10.66 2.44 -3.50
N GLN A 77 -10.30 3.68 -3.84
CA GLN A 77 -11.03 4.47 -4.84
C GLN A 77 -10.97 3.84 -6.23
N PHE A 78 -9.79 3.40 -6.67
CA PHE A 78 -9.61 2.76 -7.97
C PHE A 78 -10.50 1.52 -8.11
N VAL A 79 -10.48 0.62 -7.14
CA VAL A 79 -11.32 -0.60 -7.16
C VAL A 79 -12.80 -0.25 -7.18
N ARG A 80 -13.25 0.75 -6.42
CA ARG A 80 -14.65 1.21 -6.44
C ARG A 80 -15.06 1.76 -7.81
N VAL A 81 -14.21 2.57 -8.45
CA VAL A 81 -14.49 3.12 -9.79
C VAL A 81 -14.54 2.01 -10.83
N VAL A 82 -13.58 1.07 -10.80
CA VAL A 82 -13.55 -0.06 -11.73
C VAL A 82 -14.79 -0.95 -11.55
N LYS A 83 -15.18 -1.27 -10.31
CA LYS A 83 -16.43 -2.01 -10.03
C LYS A 83 -17.63 -1.32 -10.70
N GLY A 84 -17.82 -0.03 -10.45
CA GLY A 84 -18.94 0.71 -11.03
C GLY A 84 -18.93 0.77 -12.56
N GLN A 85 -17.74 0.86 -13.19
CA GLN A 85 -17.63 0.81 -14.65
C GLN A 85 -17.98 -0.57 -15.22
N VAL A 86 -17.57 -1.65 -14.55
CA VAL A 86 -17.91 -3.01 -14.96
C VAL A 86 -19.42 -3.24 -14.87
N GLU A 87 -20.05 -2.83 -13.76
CA GLU A 87 -21.50 -2.95 -13.57
C GLU A 87 -22.31 -2.21 -14.65
N GLN A 88 -21.79 -1.08 -15.15
CA GLN A 88 -22.42 -0.34 -16.24
C GLN A 88 -22.25 -1.01 -17.61
N LEU A 89 -21.12 -1.68 -17.83
CA LEU A 89 -20.78 -2.31 -19.12
C LEU A 89 -21.47 -3.68 -19.29
N GLU A 90 -21.63 -4.43 -18.20
CA GLU A 90 -22.14 -5.80 -18.19
C GLU A 90 -23.47 -5.97 -18.96
N PRO A 91 -24.50 -5.12 -18.78
CA PRO A 91 -25.75 -5.25 -19.53
C PRO A 91 -25.59 -5.02 -21.04
N ALA A 92 -24.71 -4.11 -21.45
CA ALA A 92 -24.43 -3.84 -22.86
C ALA A 92 -23.70 -5.03 -23.50
N GLN A 93 -22.74 -5.62 -22.78
CA GLN A 93 -22.05 -6.83 -23.20
C GLN A 93 -22.99 -8.03 -23.32
N ALA A 94 -23.94 -8.19 -22.39
CA ALA A 94 -24.95 -9.25 -22.43
C ALA A 94 -25.82 -9.17 -23.70
N ARG A 95 -26.30 -7.95 -24.01
CA ARG A 95 -27.12 -7.68 -25.19
C ARG A 95 -26.35 -7.96 -26.49
N LEU A 96 -25.10 -7.49 -26.58
CA LEU A 96 -24.23 -7.76 -27.73
C LEU A 96 -24.00 -9.27 -27.91
N MET A 97 -23.70 -9.98 -26.83
CA MET A 97 -23.45 -11.42 -26.89
C MET A 97 -24.69 -12.22 -27.32
N ALA A 98 -25.87 -11.85 -26.83
CA ALA A 98 -27.12 -12.46 -27.28
C ALA A 98 -27.38 -12.20 -28.78
N ALA A 99 -27.16 -10.97 -29.24
CA ALA A 99 -27.32 -10.62 -30.66
C ALA A 99 -26.40 -11.46 -31.55
N LEU A 100 -25.10 -11.51 -31.23
CA LEU A 100 -24.11 -12.31 -31.96
C LEU A 100 -24.47 -13.80 -32.00
N LYS A 101 -24.90 -14.36 -30.86
CA LYS A 101 -25.30 -15.77 -30.79
C LYS A 101 -26.54 -16.07 -31.63
N ASN A 102 -27.53 -15.18 -31.59
CA ASN A 102 -28.72 -15.32 -32.42
C ASN A 102 -28.40 -15.22 -33.92
N GLU A 103 -27.45 -14.37 -34.32
CA GLU A 103 -26.99 -14.27 -35.72
C GLU A 103 -26.33 -15.56 -36.22
N ILE A 104 -25.55 -16.25 -35.39
CA ILE A 104 -24.92 -17.54 -35.75
C ILE A 104 -25.85 -18.75 -35.57
N GLY A 105 -27.14 -18.52 -35.33
CA GLY A 105 -28.14 -19.58 -35.19
C GLY A 105 -28.10 -20.31 -33.84
N VAL A 106 -27.51 -19.71 -32.80
CA VAL A 106 -27.53 -20.21 -31.41
C VAL A 106 -28.57 -19.40 -30.62
N PRO A 107 -29.79 -19.93 -30.40
CA PRO A 107 -30.84 -19.19 -29.72
C PRO A 107 -30.39 -18.81 -28.32
N THR A 108 -30.32 -17.50 -28.05
CA THR A 108 -29.88 -16.95 -26.78
C THR A 108 -30.83 -15.83 -26.36
N ASP A 109 -31.46 -16.03 -25.21
CA ASP A 109 -32.28 -15.01 -24.57
C ASP A 109 -31.39 -14.02 -23.80
N VAL A 110 -31.54 -12.73 -24.11
CA VAL A 110 -30.89 -11.63 -23.38
C VAL A 110 -31.26 -11.67 -21.90
N LYS A 111 -32.52 -11.97 -21.58
CA LYS A 111 -33.03 -11.99 -20.20
C LYS A 111 -32.28 -13.04 -19.37
N PHE A 112 -32.10 -14.23 -19.92
CA PHE A 112 -31.30 -15.28 -19.29
C PHE A 112 -29.84 -14.87 -19.01
N LEU A 113 -29.22 -14.10 -19.91
CA LEU A 113 -27.86 -13.59 -19.68
C LEU A 113 -27.82 -12.50 -18.60
N LEU A 114 -28.82 -11.62 -18.55
CA LEU A 114 -28.93 -10.59 -17.51
C LEU A 114 -29.17 -11.22 -16.14
N ASP A 115 -30.05 -12.22 -16.03
CA ASP A 115 -30.29 -12.96 -14.78
C ASP A 115 -29.00 -13.66 -14.29
N GLN A 116 -28.18 -14.18 -15.22
CA GLN A 116 -26.87 -14.74 -14.88
C GLN A 116 -25.86 -13.71 -14.38
N ILE A 117 -25.91 -12.49 -14.92
CA ILE A 117 -25.04 -11.39 -14.50
C ILE A 117 -25.41 -10.98 -13.07
N GLU A 118 -26.69 -10.80 -12.78
CA GLU A 118 -27.18 -10.45 -11.45
C GLU A 118 -26.76 -11.51 -10.40
N ALA A 119 -26.87 -12.81 -10.74
CA ALA A 119 -26.40 -13.90 -9.88
C ALA A 119 -24.87 -13.95 -9.70
N ARG A 120 -24.10 -13.41 -10.67
CA ARG A 120 -22.63 -13.30 -10.58
C ARG A 120 -22.19 -12.07 -9.80
N GLN A 121 -22.97 -11.00 -9.85
CA GLN A 121 -22.69 -9.71 -9.23
C GLN A 121 -22.45 -9.85 -7.73
N LEU A 122 -23.24 -10.68 -7.05
CA LEU A 122 -23.07 -10.98 -5.63
C LEU A 122 -21.68 -11.60 -5.33
N ARG A 123 -21.18 -12.48 -6.19
CA ARG A 123 -19.84 -13.08 -6.02
C ARG A 123 -18.74 -12.07 -6.24
N VAL A 124 -18.90 -11.20 -7.23
CA VAL A 124 -17.97 -10.10 -7.50
C VAL A 124 -17.96 -9.12 -6.33
N GLU A 125 -19.11 -8.83 -5.75
CA GLU A 125 -19.25 -7.97 -4.58
C GLU A 125 -18.53 -8.54 -3.36
N THR A 126 -18.76 -9.81 -3.01
CA THR A 126 -18.03 -10.46 -1.91
C THR A 126 -16.52 -10.47 -2.16
N ALA A 127 -16.08 -10.76 -3.40
CA ALA A 127 -14.66 -10.78 -3.74
C ALA A 127 -14.02 -9.39 -3.63
N VAL A 128 -14.72 -8.35 -4.11
CA VAL A 128 -14.27 -6.96 -3.99
C VAL A 128 -14.21 -6.54 -2.53
N GLU A 129 -15.23 -6.84 -1.72
CA GLU A 129 -15.22 -6.53 -0.29
C GLU A 129 -14.03 -7.18 0.44
N GLY A 130 -13.74 -8.45 0.14
CA GLY A 130 -12.57 -9.14 0.69
C GLY A 130 -11.24 -8.46 0.32
N ILE A 131 -11.12 -7.98 -0.92
CA ILE A 131 -9.94 -7.22 -1.36
C ILE A 131 -9.87 -5.85 -0.68
N LEU A 132 -10.99 -5.15 -0.53
CA LEU A 132 -11.03 -3.83 0.10
C LEU A 132 -10.62 -3.90 1.58
N GLN A 133 -10.89 -5.01 2.27
CA GLN A 133 -10.43 -5.22 3.65
C GLN A 133 -8.90 -5.19 3.77
N ILE A 134 -8.18 -5.72 2.78
CA ILE A 134 -6.70 -5.72 2.76
C ILE A 134 -6.14 -4.29 2.75
N PHE A 135 -6.78 -3.38 2.02
CA PHE A 135 -6.36 -1.97 1.97
C PHE A 135 -6.82 -1.17 3.19
N SER A 136 -7.82 -1.66 3.90
CA SER A 136 -8.43 -1.00 5.06
C SER A 136 -7.75 -1.38 6.38
N ASP A 137 -7.07 -2.53 6.45
CA ASP A 137 -6.39 -2.97 7.67
C ASP A 137 -5.00 -2.32 7.80
N PRO A 138 -4.77 -1.47 8.82
CA PRO A 138 -3.44 -0.90 9.08
C PRO A 138 -2.41 -1.94 9.55
N LYS A 139 -2.83 -3.16 9.96
CA LYS A 139 -1.95 -4.25 10.40
C LYS A 139 -1.51 -5.20 9.29
N ALA A 140 -2.07 -5.08 8.08
CA ALA A 140 -1.62 -5.82 6.91
C ALA A 140 -0.33 -5.26 6.28
N ARG A 141 0.26 -4.23 6.92
CA ARG A 141 1.46 -3.49 6.49
C ARG A 141 2.75 -4.11 7.03
#